data_AF-A0A970TTG6-F1
#
_entry.id   AF-A0A970TTG6-F1
#
_cell.length_a   1.000
_cell.length_b   1.000
_cell.length_c   1.000
_cell.angle_alpha   90.00
_cell.angle_beta   90.00
_cell.angle_gamma   90.00
#
_symmetry.space_group_name_H-M   'P 1'
#
loop_
_entity.id
_entity.type
_entity.pdbx_description
1 polymer ?
#
loop_
_entity_poly.entity_id
_entity_poly.type
_entity_poly.pdbx_seq_one_letter_code
_entity_poly.pdbx_strand_id
1 'polypeptide(L)'
;MRVSQIANGLEHAYLRTLYELAEREAKRSVFYGDVSLELGLTAEDAEQACDHWAERGVVEWTTLGHVALTHLGLRRAERLAARGWSSASF
;
A
#
# COMPACT_ATOMS: atom_id res chain seq x y z
N MET A 1 3.40 15.97 17.33
CA MET A 1 4.00 15.78 15.98
C MET A 1 4.72 14.43 15.82
N ARG A 2 4.17 13.30 16.29
CA ARG A 2 4.75 11.94 16.04
C ARG A 2 3.81 10.97 15.32
N VAL A 3 2.50 11.15 15.50
CA VAL A 3 1.46 10.27 14.91
C VAL A 3 1.51 10.30 13.38
N SER A 4 1.67 11.48 12.77
CA SER A 4 1.70 11.66 11.32
C SER A 4 2.92 11.03 10.64
N GLN A 5 4.04 10.91 11.36
CA GLN A 5 5.29 10.36 10.81
C GLN A 5 5.30 8.82 10.84
N ILE A 6 4.67 8.24 11.88
CA ILE A 6 4.45 6.79 11.99
C ILE A 6 3.41 6.35 10.95
N ALA A 7 2.32 7.11 10.78
CA ALA A 7 1.31 6.87 9.74
C ALA A 7 1.94 6.85 8.33
N ASN A 8 2.76 7.87 8.01
CA ASN A 8 3.50 7.89 6.74
C ASN A 8 4.43 6.67 6.57
N GLY A 9 5.08 6.19 7.62
CA GLY A 9 5.96 5.01 7.54
C GLY A 9 5.18 3.73 7.22
N LEU A 10 4.04 3.54 7.89
CA LEU A 10 3.18 2.38 7.71
C LEU A 10 2.49 2.37 6.34
N GLU A 11 2.04 3.53 5.85
CA GLU A 11 1.45 3.66 4.52
C GLU A 11 2.45 3.29 3.41
N HIS A 12 3.71 3.73 3.52
CA HIS A 12 4.75 3.36 2.55
C HIS A 12 5.12 1.89 2.63
N ALA A 13 5.22 1.33 3.84
CA ALA A 13 5.46 -0.09 4.03
C ALA A 13 4.33 -0.93 3.42
N TYR A 14 3.08 -0.53 3.65
CA TYR A 14 1.89 -1.17 3.06
C TYR A 14 1.93 -1.15 1.53
N LEU A 15 2.14 0.03 0.93
CA LEU A 15 2.20 0.16 -0.53
C LEU A 15 3.34 -0.64 -1.13
N ARG A 16 4.49 -0.70 -0.44
CA ARG A 16 5.64 -1.51 -0.86
C ARG A 16 5.31 -3.00 -0.87
N THR A 17 4.81 -3.52 0.24
CA THR A 17 4.47 -4.94 0.37
C THR A 17 3.41 -5.33 -0.65
N LEU A 18 2.37 -4.50 -0.81
CA LEU A 18 1.34 -4.74 -1.84
C LEU A 18 1.95 -4.75 -3.26
N TYR A 19 2.86 -3.83 -3.57
CA TYR A 19 3.54 -3.79 -4.87
C TYR A 19 4.39 -5.03 -5.15
N GLU A 20 5.05 -5.57 -4.14
CA GLU A 20 5.84 -6.80 -4.24
C GLU A 20 4.93 -8.03 -4.40
N LEU A 21 3.87 -8.16 -3.59
CA LEU A 21 2.88 -9.25 -3.67
C LEU A 21 2.05 -9.22 -4.97
N ALA A 22 1.80 -8.03 -5.50
CA ALA A 22 1.15 -7.85 -6.80
C ALA A 22 2.11 -8.11 -7.98
N GLU A 23 3.33 -8.59 -7.75
CA GLU A 23 4.35 -8.85 -8.78
C GLU A 23 4.58 -7.65 -9.71
N ARG A 24 4.40 -6.42 -9.19
CA ARG A 24 4.54 -5.17 -9.95
C ARG A 24 3.52 -5.03 -11.09
N GLU A 25 2.35 -5.65 -10.95
CA GLU A 25 1.26 -5.56 -11.90
C GLU A 25 0.07 -4.77 -11.34
N ALA A 26 -0.54 -3.96 -12.18
CA ALA A 26 -1.79 -3.29 -11.84
C ALA A 26 -2.96 -4.28 -11.97
N LYS A 27 -4.02 -4.07 -11.19
CA LYS A 27 -5.24 -4.89 -11.15
C LYS A 27 -5.04 -6.35 -10.73
N ARG A 28 -3.83 -6.74 -10.35
CA ARG A 28 -3.61 -8.03 -9.71
C ARG A 28 -4.21 -7.98 -8.31
N SER A 29 -5.14 -8.89 -8.08
CA SER A 29 -5.84 -9.03 -6.82
C SER A 29 -4.92 -9.68 -5.78
N VAL A 30 -4.75 -9.02 -4.63
CA VAL A 30 -3.94 -9.48 -3.50
C VAL A 30 -4.83 -9.54 -2.27
N PHE A 31 -4.71 -10.60 -1.47
CA PHE A 31 -5.43 -10.70 -0.21
C PHE A 31 -4.82 -9.72 0.80
N TYR A 32 -5.61 -8.81 1.38
CA TYR A 32 -5.06 -7.78 2.28
C TYR A 32 -4.44 -8.39 3.55
N GLY A 33 -4.92 -9.57 3.96
CA GLY A 33 -4.35 -10.31 5.09
C GLY A 33 -2.92 -10.79 4.85
N ASP A 34 -2.51 -11.02 3.60
CA ASP A 34 -1.11 -11.35 3.27
C ASP A 34 -0.21 -10.12 3.49
N VAL A 35 -0.72 -8.92 3.15
CA VAL A 35 -0.02 -7.66 3.43
C VAL A 35 0.11 -7.45 4.94
N SER A 36 -0.95 -7.74 5.71
CA SER A 36 -0.93 -7.66 7.17
C SER A 36 0.09 -8.62 7.78
N LEU A 37 0.13 -9.86 7.28
CA LEU A 37 1.03 -10.91 7.76
C LEU A 37 2.50 -10.51 7.55
N GLU A 38 2.85 -10.07 6.34
CA GLU A 38 4.21 -9.64 5.98
C GLU A 38 4.69 -8.46 6.83
N LEU A 39 3.79 -7.56 7.21
CA LEU A 39 4.12 -6.38 8.02
C LEU A 39 3.93 -6.57 9.53
N GLY A 40 3.44 -7.74 9.97
CA GLY A 40 3.10 -8.00 11.36
C GLY A 40 2.02 -7.05 11.90
N LEU A 41 1.14 -6.56 11.03
CA LEU A 41 0.08 -5.62 11.37
C LEU A 41 -1.17 -6.33 11.87
N THR A 42 -1.95 -5.63 12.69
CA THR A 42 -3.33 -6.04 12.95
C THR A 42 -4.17 -5.90 11.68
N ALA A 43 -5.29 -6.63 11.61
CA ALA A 43 -6.22 -6.49 10.50
C ALA A 43 -6.73 -5.05 10.35
N GLU A 44 -6.96 -4.36 11.48
CA GLU A 44 -7.43 -2.97 11.53
C GLU A 44 -6.39 -1.99 10.97
N ASP A 45 -5.11 -2.12 11.36
CA ASP A 45 -4.04 -1.25 10.84
C ASP A 45 -3.85 -1.41 9.32
N ALA A 46 -3.95 -2.64 8.82
CA ALA A 46 -3.81 -2.94 7.40
C ALA A 46 -5.02 -2.46 6.59
N GLU A 47 -6.22 -2.57 7.14
CA GLU A 47 -7.44 -2.01 6.56
C GLU A 47 -7.36 -0.48 6.49
N GLN A 48 -6.93 0.18 7.57
CA GLN A 48 -6.76 1.63 7.61
C GLN A 48 -5.67 2.13 6.63
N ALA A 49 -4.58 1.38 6.47
CA ALA A 49 -3.55 1.68 5.48
C ALA A 49 -4.07 1.50 4.04
N CYS A 50 -4.89 0.49 3.81
CA CYS A 50 -5.55 0.29 2.53
C CYS A 50 -6.49 1.45 2.21
N ASP A 51 -7.36 1.82 3.15
CA ASP A 51 -8.32 2.90 2.98
C ASP A 51 -7.63 4.24 2.71
N HIS A 52 -6.52 4.52 3.40
CA HIS A 52 -5.69 5.69 3.10
C HIS A 52 -5.31 5.76 1.61
N TRP A 53 -4.88 4.64 1.03
CA TRP A 53 -4.49 4.59 -0.38
C TRP A 53 -5.68 4.51 -1.34
N ALA A 54 -6.80 3.92 -0.90
CA ALA A 54 -8.03 3.82 -1.68
C ALA A 54 -8.66 5.21 -1.89
N GLU A 55 -8.71 6.03 -0.83
CA GLU A 55 -9.16 7.43 -0.89
C GLU A 55 -8.34 8.27 -1.88
N ARG A 56 -7.08 7.88 -2.13
CA ARG A 56 -6.15 8.56 -3.05
C ARG A 56 -6.15 7.93 -4.45
N GLY A 57 -6.98 6.92 -4.70
CA GLY A 57 -7.06 6.19 -5.98
C GLY A 57 -5.80 5.39 -6.32
N VAL A 58 -4.94 5.10 -5.34
CA VAL A 58 -3.71 4.32 -5.51
C VAL A 58 -4.02 2.83 -5.49
N VAL A 59 -4.92 2.41 -4.61
CA VAL A 59 -5.45 1.04 -4.57
C VAL A 59 -6.94 1.05 -4.77
N GLU A 60 -7.50 -0.11 -5.10
CA GLU A 60 -8.95 -0.33 -5.12
C GLU A 60 -9.28 -1.65 -4.40
N TRP A 61 -10.37 -1.64 -3.64
CA TRP A 61 -10.97 -2.86 -3.11
C TRP A 61 -11.64 -3.62 -4.27
N THR A 62 -11.25 -4.88 -4.49
CA THR A 62 -11.74 -5.66 -5.65
C THR A 62 -12.92 -6.55 -5.27
N THR A 63 -12.68 -7.47 -4.34
CA THR A 63 -13.64 -8.41 -3.77
C THR A 63 -13.40 -8.50 -2.27
N LEU A 64 -14.25 -9.23 -1.55
CA LEU A 64 -14.14 -9.32 -0.08
C LEU A 64 -12.72 -9.73 0.34
N GLY A 65 -12.07 -8.87 1.12
CA GLY A 65 -10.71 -9.08 1.60
C GLY A 65 -9.62 -9.00 0.52
N HIS A 66 -9.88 -8.42 -0.65
CA HIS A 66 -8.87 -8.28 -1.69
C HIS A 66 -8.72 -6.85 -2.17
N VAL A 67 -7.47 -6.50 -2.46
CA VAL A 67 -7.04 -5.17 -2.88
C VAL A 67 -6.17 -5.31 -4.12
N ALA A 68 -6.19 -4.30 -4.98
CA ALA A 68 -5.30 -4.25 -6.14
C ALA A 68 -4.72 -2.85 -6.33
N LEU A 69 -3.51 -2.78 -6.89
CA LEU A 69 -2.97 -1.52 -7.38
C LEU A 69 -3.77 -1.05 -8.59
N THR A 70 -4.19 0.21 -8.58
CA THR A 70 -4.65 0.86 -9.81
C THR A 70 -3.45 1.13 -10.72
N HIS A 71 -3.69 1.50 -11.99
CA HIS A 71 -2.59 1.96 -12.86
C HIS A 71 -1.88 3.21 -12.29
N LEU A 72 -2.61 4.07 -11.57
CA LEU A 72 -2.01 5.22 -10.87
C LEU A 72 -1.13 4.74 -9.71
N GLY A 73 -1.61 3.78 -8.92
CA GLY A 73 -0.87 3.24 -7.79
C GLY A 73 0.39 2.51 -8.20
N LEU A 74 0.33 1.71 -9.27
CA LEU A 74 1.52 1.07 -9.82
C LEU A 74 2.59 2.10 -10.20
N ARG A 75 2.23 3.12 -10.98
CA ARG A 75 3.18 4.21 -11.35
C ARG A 75 3.74 4.95 -10.15
N ARG A 76 2.95 5.09 -9.07
CA ARG A 76 3.42 5.68 -7.83
C ARG A 76 4.42 4.78 -7.12
N ALA A 77 4.11 3.50 -6.98
CA ALA A 77 4.98 2.50 -6.37
C ALA A 77 6.31 2.36 -7.14
N GLU A 78 6.28 2.36 -8.47
CA GLU A 78 7.48 2.35 -9.32
C GLU A 78 8.37 3.58 -9.05
N ARG A 79 7.79 4.77 -8.96
CA ARG A 79 8.54 6.00 -8.64
C ARG A 79 9.15 5.95 -7.23
N LEU A 80 8.43 5.39 -6.26
CA LEU A 80 8.94 5.20 -4.91
C LEU A 80 10.08 4.17 -4.90
N ALA A 81 9.91 3.02 -5.56
CA ALA A 81 10.93 1.99 -5.70
C ALA A 81 12.22 2.54 -6.34
N ALA A 82 12.09 3.34 -7.41
CA ALA A 82 13.22 3.99 -8.07
C ALA A 82 13.98 4.99 -7.15
N ARG A 83 13.30 5.55 -6.15
CA ARG A 83 13.86 6.47 -5.15
C ARG A 83 14.24 5.78 -3.83
N GLY A 84 14.21 4.45 -3.79
CA GLY A 84 14.50 3.67 -2.59
C GLY A 84 13.46 3.80 -1.48
N TRP A 85 12.19 4.03 -1.84
CA TRP A 85 11.06 4.26 -0.94
C TRP A 85 11.23 5.49 -0.03
N SER A 86 12.11 6.42 -0.41
CA SER A 86 12.30 7.68 0.31
C SER A 86 11.10 8.62 0.10
N SER A 87 10.49 9.04 1.20
CA SER A 87 9.49 10.11 1.20
C SER A 87 10.20 11.45 1.07
N ALA A 88 10.60 11.82 -0.15
CA ALA A 88 10.85 13.22 -0.41
C ALA A 88 9.50 13.95 -0.33
N SER A 89 9.24 14.56 0.82
CA SER A 89 8.16 15.50 1.04
C SER A 89 8.11 16.49 -0.13
N PHE A 90 7.00 16.48 -0.87
CA PHE A 90 6.64 17.60 -1.73
C PHE A 90 5.67 18.49 -0.97
#